data_AF-A0A229RZM1-F1
#
_entry.id   AF-A0A229RZM1-F1
#
_cell.length_a   1.000
_cell.length_b   1.000
_cell.length_c   1.000
_cell.angle_alpha   90.00
_cell.angle_beta   90.00
_cell.angle_gamma   90.00
#
_symmetry.space_group_name_H-M   'P 1'
#
loop_
_entity.id
_entity.type
_entity.pdbx_description
1 polymer ?
#
loop_
_entity_poly.entity_id
_entity_poly.type
_entity_poly.pdbx_seq_one_letter_code
_entity_poly.pdbx_strand_id
1 'polypeptide(L)'
;MTEERTGRPMTRRQRRAAHLRHSAPPGHEAASSPADGRHPVEISMWRRHQLICAAAAGALGFLVFGVMLWVGMNEYGRSWAGSTEFVIDLTASSASAILGVVAGVAAARQGRRIRRFAKTTWLSRTDGVAIEAATRRLRVLSRNAGRFAAFWAVTFLVAGTSVGIGAGVFNGFQAAVHFLAMVVAVFAVPMNAAAARGWAKRHRAVLETGWHPAKWVTVRREEDGFLGPAVITVGFEDGSTIELRTVESTYRAQHKEGQRLLEAWVGGTASSMVVLFEHGRWRRDAYPVPVIALGARVHSHD
;
A
#
# COMPACT_ATOMS: atom_id res chain seq x y z
N MET A 1 -32.53 6.25 -62.80
CA MET A 1 -32.20 5.00 -62.10
C MET A 1 -32.52 5.19 -60.63
N THR A 2 -33.72 4.76 -60.24
CA THR A 2 -34.29 4.98 -58.91
C THR A 2 -34.02 3.72 -58.09
N GLU A 3 -33.13 3.82 -57.11
CA GLU A 3 -32.80 2.73 -56.19
C GLU A 3 -33.94 2.53 -55.18
N GLU A 4 -34.73 1.48 -55.41
CA GLU A 4 -35.77 1.02 -54.51
C GLU A 4 -35.11 0.32 -53.30
N ARG A 5 -34.90 1.07 -52.22
CA ARG A 5 -34.41 0.55 -50.93
C ARG A 5 -35.50 -0.30 -50.28
N THR A 6 -35.45 -1.60 -50.53
CA THR A 6 -36.27 -2.62 -49.86
C THR A 6 -35.90 -2.70 -48.38
N GLY A 7 -36.69 -2.03 -47.54
CA GLY A 7 -36.56 -2.04 -46.09
C GLY A 7 -36.87 -3.43 -45.53
N ARG A 8 -35.86 -4.10 -44.98
CA ARG A 8 -36.02 -5.37 -44.26
C ARG A 8 -37.01 -5.19 -43.09
N PRO A 9 -38.04 -6.04 -42.95
CA PRO A 9 -39.02 -5.92 -41.88
C PRO A 9 -38.36 -6.12 -40.51
N MET A 10 -38.43 -5.08 -39.67
CA MET A 10 -37.95 -5.12 -38.29
C MET A 10 -38.67 -6.21 -37.50
N THR A 11 -37.89 -7.06 -36.81
CA THR A 11 -38.44 -8.13 -35.98
C THR A 11 -39.18 -7.57 -34.76
N ARG A 12 -40.17 -8.33 -34.26
CA ARG A 12 -40.96 -7.96 -33.05
C ARG A 12 -40.08 -7.66 -31.83
N ARG A 13 -38.90 -8.30 -31.74
CA ARG A 13 -37.89 -8.07 -30.70
C ARG A 13 -37.19 -6.71 -30.84
N GLN A 14 -36.85 -6.30 -32.06
CA GLN A 14 -36.27 -4.98 -32.34
C GLN A 14 -37.26 -3.85 -32.07
N ARG A 15 -38.55 -4.02 -32.39
CA ARG A 15 -39.59 -3.04 -32.02
C ARG A 15 -39.73 -2.89 -30.51
N ARG A 16 -39.69 -3.99 -29.74
CA ARG A 16 -39.71 -3.92 -28.27
C ARG A 16 -38.48 -3.21 -27.69
N ALA A 17 -37.30 -3.44 -28.25
CA ALA A 17 -36.08 -2.77 -27.80
C ALA A 17 -36.07 -1.26 -28.12
N ALA A 18 -36.64 -0.86 -29.26
CA ALA A 18 -36.79 0.55 -29.63
C ALA A 18 -37.80 1.28 -28.72
N HIS A 19 -38.93 0.63 -28.38
CA HIS A 19 -39.94 1.23 -27.51
C HIS A 19 -39.46 1.42 -26.06
N LEU A 20 -38.61 0.52 -25.55
CA LEU A 20 -38.04 0.64 -24.20
C LEU A 20 -37.03 1.80 -24.08
N ARG A 21 -36.43 2.27 -25.18
CA ARG A 21 -35.51 3.42 -25.16
C ARG A 21 -36.21 4.78 -25.10
N HIS A 22 -37.49 4.87 -25.42
CA HIS A 22 -38.22 6.14 -25.45
C HIS A 22 -39.22 6.34 -24.31
N SER A 23 -39.31 5.38 -23.38
CA SER A 23 -40.26 5.45 -22.26
C SER A 23 -39.60 5.71 -20.91
N ALA A 24 -38.31 6.06 -20.88
CA ALA A 24 -37.67 6.52 -19.65
C ALA A 24 -38.00 8.02 -19.47
N PRO A 25 -38.83 8.40 -18.47
CA PRO A 25 -39.05 9.81 -18.18
C PRO A 25 -37.71 10.47 -17.83
N PRO A 26 -37.52 11.78 -18.10
CA PRO A 26 -36.42 12.57 -17.57
C PRO A 26 -36.64 12.75 -16.06
N GLY A 27 -36.56 11.64 -15.32
CA GLY A 27 -36.65 11.58 -13.89
C GLY A 27 -35.28 11.90 -13.33
N HIS A 28 -35.22 12.99 -12.57
CA HIS A 28 -34.24 13.26 -11.54
C HIS A 28 -33.57 11.97 -11.03
N GLU A 29 -32.38 11.65 -11.55
CA GLU A 29 -31.39 10.89 -10.80
C GLU A 29 -31.02 11.78 -9.61
N ALA A 30 -31.86 11.74 -8.58
CA ALA A 30 -31.47 12.04 -7.24
C ALA A 30 -30.31 11.10 -6.95
N ALA A 31 -29.11 11.58 -7.27
CA ALA A 31 -27.87 11.05 -6.76
C ALA A 31 -28.04 10.99 -5.26
N SER A 32 -28.42 9.81 -4.78
CA SER A 32 -28.39 9.45 -3.38
C SER A 32 -26.93 9.51 -2.99
N SER A 33 -26.49 10.74 -2.70
CA SER A 33 -25.18 11.02 -2.15
C SER A 33 -25.12 10.17 -0.88
N PRO A 34 -24.27 9.12 -0.84
CA PRO A 34 -24.19 8.29 0.34
C PRO A 34 -23.85 9.22 1.50
N ALA A 35 -24.68 9.21 2.54
CA ALA A 35 -24.65 10.18 3.63
C ALA A 35 -23.29 10.27 4.39
N ASP A 36 -22.33 9.41 4.06
CA ASP A 36 -20.97 9.37 4.60
C ASP A 36 -19.93 9.99 3.63
N GLY A 37 -20.32 10.47 2.44
CA GLY A 37 -19.45 11.11 1.44
C GLY A 37 -18.33 10.24 0.87
N ARG A 38 -18.11 9.03 1.41
CA ARG A 38 -17.02 8.12 1.06
C ARG A 38 -17.39 7.30 -0.16
N HIS A 39 -16.48 7.28 -1.12
CA HIS A 39 -16.67 6.56 -2.37
C HIS A 39 -16.81 5.04 -2.05
N PRO A 40 -17.71 4.26 -2.68
CA PRO A 40 -17.93 2.82 -2.40
C PRO A 40 -16.65 1.94 -2.42
N VAL A 41 -15.64 2.45 -3.09
CA VAL A 41 -14.31 1.87 -3.23
C VAL A 41 -13.45 2.10 -2.00
N GLU A 42 -13.50 3.29 -1.39
CA GLU A 42 -12.75 3.60 -0.17
C GLU A 42 -13.19 2.67 0.96
N ILE A 43 -14.50 2.42 1.10
CA ILE A 43 -15.06 1.44 2.03
C ILE A 43 -14.47 0.04 1.75
N SER A 44 -14.41 -0.36 0.47
CA SER A 44 -13.86 -1.65 0.07
C SER A 44 -12.35 -1.77 0.33
N MET A 45 -11.59 -0.67 0.24
CA MET A 45 -10.16 -0.62 0.54
C MET A 45 -9.89 -0.62 2.04
N TRP A 46 -10.67 0.12 2.81
CA TRP A 46 -10.59 0.15 4.28
C TRP A 46 -10.82 -1.25 4.86
N ARG A 47 -11.88 -1.94 4.41
CA ARG A 47 -12.12 -3.35 4.78
C ARG A 47 -10.95 -4.26 4.43
N ARG A 48 -10.35 -4.09 3.25
CA ARG A 48 -9.16 -4.87 2.87
C ARG A 48 -7.98 -4.60 3.79
N HIS A 49 -7.76 -3.35 4.18
CA HIS A 49 -6.67 -3.01 5.11
C HIS A 49 -6.90 -3.67 6.48
N GLN A 50 -8.11 -3.60 7.03
CA GLN A 50 -8.48 -4.28 8.26
C GLN A 50 -8.23 -5.80 8.18
N LEU A 51 -8.60 -6.43 7.05
CA LEU A 51 -8.33 -7.86 6.83
C LEU A 51 -6.82 -8.18 6.76
N ILE A 52 -6.01 -7.30 6.17
CA ILE A 52 -4.54 -7.49 6.16
C ILE A 52 -3.98 -7.36 7.58
N CYS A 53 -4.44 -6.37 8.36
CA CYS A 53 -4.03 -6.20 9.75
C CYS A 53 -4.44 -7.41 10.60
N ALA A 54 -5.66 -7.92 10.44
CA ALA A 54 -6.11 -9.13 11.11
C ALA A 54 -5.28 -10.37 10.70
N ALA A 55 -4.91 -10.48 9.41
CA ALA A 55 -4.05 -11.56 8.94
C ALA A 55 -2.66 -11.51 9.59
N ALA A 56 -2.06 -10.31 9.65
CA ALA A 56 -0.76 -10.10 10.28
C ALA A 56 -0.80 -10.36 11.80
N ALA A 57 -1.86 -9.93 12.48
CA ALA A 57 -2.08 -10.19 13.89
C ALA A 57 -2.23 -11.70 14.17
N GLY A 58 -3.00 -12.41 13.35
CA GLY A 58 -3.14 -13.87 13.46
C GLY A 58 -1.82 -14.61 13.23
N ALA A 59 -1.02 -14.20 12.23
CA ALA A 59 0.31 -14.78 11.99
C ALA A 59 1.27 -14.52 13.15
N LEU A 60 1.26 -13.31 13.72
CA LEU A 60 2.08 -12.96 14.88
C LEU A 60 1.65 -13.76 16.13
N GLY A 61 0.35 -13.85 16.39
CA GLY A 61 -0.18 -14.65 17.49
C GLY A 61 0.22 -16.12 17.37
N PHE A 62 0.07 -16.72 16.18
CA PHE A 62 0.49 -18.09 15.94
C PHE A 62 1.99 -18.30 16.21
N LEU A 63 2.84 -17.35 15.81
CA LEU A 63 4.28 -17.43 16.05
C LEU A 63 4.59 -17.36 17.55
N VAL A 64 3.97 -16.41 18.28
CA VAL A 64 4.16 -16.25 19.72
C VAL A 64 3.73 -17.51 20.47
N PHE A 65 2.50 -17.98 20.27
CA PHE A 65 1.99 -19.17 20.96
C PHE A 65 2.67 -20.47 20.47
N GLY A 66 3.11 -20.52 19.22
CA GLY A 66 3.92 -21.62 18.71
C GLY A 66 5.28 -21.73 19.40
N VAL A 67 5.93 -20.60 19.67
CA VAL A 67 7.16 -20.56 20.46
C VAL A 67 6.89 -20.95 21.92
N MET A 68 5.76 -20.53 22.50
CA MET A 68 5.35 -20.96 23.86
C MET A 68 5.18 -22.48 23.94
N LEU A 69 4.45 -23.07 22.98
CA LEU A 69 4.30 -24.53 22.87
C LEU A 69 5.64 -25.24 22.76
N TRP A 70 6.53 -24.71 21.92
CA TRP A 70 7.86 -25.28 21.74
C TRP A 70 8.71 -25.25 23.01
N VAL A 71 8.75 -24.10 23.70
CA VAL A 71 9.52 -23.94 24.95
C VAL A 71 8.94 -24.81 26.06
N GLY A 72 7.62 -24.76 26.27
CA GLY A 72 6.95 -25.56 27.29
C GLY A 72 7.17 -27.06 27.10
N MET A 73 7.11 -27.54 25.85
CA MET A 73 7.43 -28.93 25.53
C MET A 73 8.89 -29.30 25.81
N ASN A 74 9.84 -28.42 25.49
CA ASN A 74 11.27 -28.70 25.67
C ASN A 74 11.72 -28.65 27.14
N GLU A 75 11.20 -27.70 27.92
CA GLU A 75 11.61 -27.53 29.32
C GLU A 75 10.91 -28.53 30.26
N TYR A 76 9.63 -28.80 30.03
CA TYR A 76 8.80 -29.55 30.98
C TYR A 76 8.29 -30.88 30.43
N GLY A 77 8.57 -31.20 29.17
CA GLY A 77 8.26 -32.49 28.57
C GLY A 77 6.79 -32.91 28.68
N ARG A 78 6.55 -34.18 29.00
CA ARG A 78 5.19 -34.77 29.03
C ARG A 78 4.31 -34.22 30.16
N SER A 79 4.88 -33.75 31.28
CA SER A 79 4.08 -33.21 32.38
C SER A 79 3.39 -31.91 32.00
N TRP A 80 3.96 -31.13 31.07
CA TRP A 80 3.33 -29.90 30.60
C TRP A 80 2.23 -30.14 29.58
N ALA A 81 2.35 -31.19 28.76
CA ALA A 81 1.30 -31.55 27.78
C ALA A 81 -0.06 -31.89 28.42
N GLY A 82 -0.07 -32.30 29.70
CA GLY A 82 -1.29 -32.52 30.48
C GLY A 82 -1.79 -31.28 31.24
N SER A 83 -1.08 -30.16 31.17
CA SER A 83 -1.41 -28.94 31.92
C SER A 83 -2.51 -28.11 31.24
N THR A 84 -3.18 -27.27 32.01
CA THR A 84 -4.11 -26.26 31.50
C THR A 84 -3.42 -25.22 30.62
N GLU A 85 -2.14 -24.93 30.87
CA GLU A 85 -1.35 -23.97 30.09
C GLU A 85 -1.15 -24.47 28.65
N PHE A 86 -0.81 -25.74 28.47
CA PHE A 86 -0.70 -26.35 27.15
C PHE A 86 -2.00 -26.21 26.35
N VAL A 87 -3.15 -26.48 26.98
CA VAL A 87 -4.46 -26.36 26.32
C VAL A 87 -4.75 -24.92 25.91
N ILE A 88 -4.44 -23.95 26.77
CA ILE A 88 -4.61 -22.52 26.47
C ILE A 88 -3.72 -22.11 25.29
N ASP A 89 -2.43 -22.44 25.33
CA ASP A 89 -1.47 -22.04 24.30
C ASP A 89 -1.77 -22.71 22.95
N LEU A 90 -2.15 -24.00 22.97
CA LEU A 90 -2.57 -24.72 21.77
C LEU A 90 -3.83 -24.10 21.17
N THR A 91 -4.80 -23.76 22.00
CA THR A 91 -6.06 -23.14 21.54
C THR A 91 -5.80 -21.74 20.99
N ALA A 92 -5.00 -20.93 21.68
CA ALA A 92 -4.67 -19.56 21.26
C ALA A 92 -3.83 -19.54 19.98
N SER A 93 -2.87 -20.46 19.85
CA SER A 93 -2.09 -20.67 18.63
C SER A 93 -3.00 -21.04 17.46
N SER A 94 -3.88 -22.04 17.64
CA SER A 94 -4.80 -22.51 16.61
C SER A 94 -5.78 -21.41 16.17
N ALA A 95 -6.37 -20.69 17.13
CA ALA A 95 -7.28 -19.58 16.85
C ALA A 95 -6.58 -18.46 16.07
N SER A 96 -5.33 -18.11 16.45
CA SER A 96 -4.52 -17.11 15.78
C SER A 96 -4.18 -17.53 14.34
N ALA A 97 -3.84 -18.80 14.11
CA ALA A 97 -3.60 -19.35 12.78
C ALA A 97 -4.85 -19.26 11.90
N ILE A 98 -6.01 -19.70 12.42
CA ILE A 98 -7.30 -19.64 11.70
C ILE A 98 -7.63 -18.20 11.32
N LEU A 99 -7.53 -17.27 12.27
CA LEU A 99 -7.75 -15.84 12.01
C LEU A 99 -6.81 -15.34 10.90
N GLY A 100 -5.53 -15.68 10.99
CA GLY A 100 -4.50 -15.34 10.01
C GLY A 100 -4.88 -15.77 8.59
N VAL A 101 -5.23 -17.05 8.44
CA VAL A 101 -5.60 -17.67 7.16
C VAL A 101 -6.90 -17.09 6.61
N VAL A 102 -7.96 -17.03 7.41
CA VAL A 102 -9.28 -16.54 6.97
C VAL A 102 -9.19 -15.09 6.55
N ALA A 103 -8.56 -14.23 7.35
CA ALA A 103 -8.37 -12.83 7.03
C ALA A 103 -7.48 -12.63 5.78
N GLY A 104 -6.43 -13.44 5.64
CA GLY A 104 -5.55 -13.45 4.46
C GLY A 104 -6.30 -13.81 3.17
N VAL A 105 -7.10 -14.88 3.19
CA VAL A 105 -7.91 -15.32 2.05
C VAL A 105 -8.96 -14.26 1.69
N ALA A 106 -9.63 -13.69 2.70
CA ALA A 106 -10.60 -12.62 2.50
C ALA A 106 -9.95 -11.38 1.87
N ALA A 107 -8.78 -10.96 2.37
CA ALA A 107 -8.01 -9.85 1.82
C ALA A 107 -7.58 -10.11 0.36
N ALA A 108 -7.19 -11.34 0.04
CA ALA A 108 -6.80 -11.75 -1.32
C ALA A 108 -7.99 -11.71 -2.29
N ARG A 109 -9.16 -12.25 -1.89
CA ARG A 109 -10.41 -12.20 -2.68
C ARG A 109 -10.85 -10.75 -2.93
N GLN A 110 -10.83 -9.92 -1.89
CA GLN A 110 -11.16 -8.50 -2.02
C GLN A 110 -10.18 -7.76 -2.94
N GLY A 111 -8.89 -8.09 -2.88
CA GLY A 111 -7.87 -7.57 -3.79
C GLY A 111 -8.09 -7.97 -5.26
N ARG A 112 -8.71 -9.11 -5.54
CA ARG A 112 -9.12 -9.48 -6.92
C ARG A 112 -10.33 -8.67 -7.38
N ARG A 113 -11.30 -8.40 -6.51
CA ARG A 113 -12.48 -7.55 -6.84
C ARG A 113 -12.08 -6.12 -7.15
N ILE A 114 -11.20 -5.52 -6.33
CA ILE A 114 -10.72 -4.15 -6.53
C ILE A 114 -10.02 -3.97 -7.89
N ARG A 115 -9.30 -4.99 -8.36
CA ARG A 115 -8.60 -4.98 -9.66
C ARG A 115 -9.53 -4.95 -10.88
N ARG A 116 -10.82 -5.30 -10.74
CA ARG A 116 -11.79 -5.33 -11.84
C ARG A 116 -12.52 -4.01 -12.08
N PHE A 117 -12.41 -3.04 -11.17
CA PHE A 117 -13.01 -1.74 -11.38
C PHE A 117 -12.23 -0.97 -12.45
N ALA A 118 -12.94 -0.37 -13.40
CA ALA A 118 -12.36 0.51 -14.41
C ALA A 118 -11.52 1.60 -13.73
N LYS A 119 -10.25 1.71 -14.13
CA LYS A 119 -9.36 2.79 -13.69
C LYS A 119 -9.77 4.04 -14.46
N THR A 120 -10.50 4.94 -13.83
CA THR A 120 -10.71 6.29 -14.35
C THR A 120 -9.47 7.09 -14.03
N THR A 121 -8.74 7.56 -15.04
CA THR A 121 -7.53 8.38 -14.86
C THR A 121 -7.91 9.84 -14.59
N TRP A 122 -7.65 10.37 -13.38
CA TRP A 122 -7.94 11.77 -13.01
C TRP A 122 -6.70 12.68 -12.97
N LEU A 123 -5.49 12.12 -13.06
CA LEU A 123 -4.25 12.90 -13.00
C LEU A 123 -4.07 13.83 -14.20
N SER A 124 -4.56 13.45 -15.38
CA SER A 124 -4.58 14.30 -16.58
C SER A 124 -5.55 15.48 -16.53
N ARG A 125 -6.47 15.53 -15.55
CA ARG A 125 -7.50 16.58 -15.44
C ARG A 125 -7.41 17.39 -14.15
N THR A 126 -6.49 17.09 -13.25
CA THR A 126 -6.53 17.64 -11.89
C THR A 126 -5.88 19.02 -11.80
N ASP A 127 -6.70 20.00 -11.43
CA ASP A 127 -6.32 21.30 -10.90
C ASP A 127 -5.28 21.19 -9.78
N GLY A 128 -4.52 22.27 -9.55
CA GLY A 128 -3.42 22.35 -8.58
C GLY A 128 -3.73 21.86 -7.15
N VAL A 129 -5.00 21.70 -6.77
CA VAL A 129 -5.48 21.15 -5.50
C VAL A 129 -4.99 19.72 -5.25
N ALA A 130 -5.03 18.83 -6.25
CA ALA A 130 -4.60 17.43 -6.07
C ALA A 130 -3.09 17.33 -5.85
N ILE A 131 -2.33 18.18 -6.53
CA ILE A 131 -0.88 18.30 -6.40
C ILE A 131 -0.51 18.84 -5.02
N GLU A 132 -1.20 19.88 -4.53
CA GLU A 132 -0.98 20.42 -3.19
C GLU A 132 -1.31 19.38 -2.10
N ALA A 133 -2.40 18.62 -2.27
CA ALA A 133 -2.74 17.51 -1.38
C ALA A 133 -1.66 16.41 -1.38
N ALA A 134 -1.11 16.07 -2.55
CA ALA A 134 0.00 15.13 -2.68
C ALA A 134 1.27 15.64 -1.99
N THR A 135 1.61 16.92 -2.13
CA THR A 135 2.72 17.55 -1.41
C THR A 135 2.51 17.47 0.10
N ARG A 136 1.34 17.90 0.61
CA ARG A 136 0.99 17.79 2.04
C ARG A 136 1.11 16.36 2.56
N ARG A 137 0.74 15.37 1.74
CA ARG A 137 0.85 13.95 2.09
C ARG A 137 2.30 13.53 2.34
N LEU A 138 3.29 14.05 1.61
CA LEU A 138 4.70 13.75 1.88
C LEU A 138 5.11 14.15 3.31
N ARG A 139 4.60 15.30 3.80
CA ARG A 139 4.81 15.75 5.18
C ARG A 139 4.13 14.82 6.19
N VAL A 140 2.93 14.34 5.88
CA VAL A 140 2.21 13.36 6.72
C VAL A 140 2.98 12.03 6.79
N LEU A 141 3.54 11.56 5.67
CA LEU A 141 4.37 10.35 5.65
C LEU A 141 5.61 10.50 6.52
N SER A 142 6.30 11.65 6.46
CA SER A 142 7.42 11.96 7.33
C SER A 142 7.02 11.95 8.81
N ARG A 143 5.93 12.64 9.18
CA ARG A 143 5.42 12.68 10.56
C ARG A 143 5.01 11.31 11.07
N ASN A 144 4.33 10.51 10.26
CA ASN A 144 3.91 9.17 10.64
C ASN A 144 5.12 8.26 10.87
N ALA A 145 6.13 8.29 9.98
CA ALA A 145 7.38 7.57 10.19
C ALA A 145 8.08 8.02 11.50
N GLY A 146 8.10 9.33 11.78
CA GLY A 146 8.63 9.87 13.05
C GLY A 146 7.88 9.36 14.28
N ARG A 147 6.55 9.32 14.23
CA ARG A 147 5.70 8.74 15.30
C ARG A 147 5.97 7.26 15.51
N PHE A 148 6.15 6.49 14.44
CA PHE A 148 6.54 5.07 14.54
C PHE A 148 7.92 4.91 15.16
N ALA A 149 8.90 5.75 14.81
CA ALA A 149 10.21 5.73 15.46
C ALA A 149 10.10 6.00 16.96
N ALA A 150 9.32 7.01 17.36
CA ALA A 150 9.08 7.32 18.77
C ALA A 150 8.36 6.17 19.51
N PHE A 151 7.34 5.57 18.90
CA PHE A 151 6.65 4.40 19.43
C PHE A 151 7.63 3.26 19.72
N TRP A 152 8.46 2.88 18.74
CA TRP A 152 9.44 1.81 18.93
C TRP A 152 10.52 2.16 19.95
N ALA A 153 10.93 3.42 20.05
CA ALA A 153 11.88 3.86 21.08
C ALA A 153 11.28 3.75 22.49
N VAL A 154 10.01 4.12 22.68
CA VAL A 154 9.30 3.93 23.95
C VAL A 154 9.17 2.44 24.26
N THR A 155 8.78 1.61 23.28
CA THR A 155 8.72 0.16 23.44
C THR A 155 10.06 -0.43 23.87
N PHE A 156 11.17 0.02 23.27
CA PHE A 156 12.52 -0.39 23.67
C PHE A 156 12.82 -0.03 25.13
N LEU A 157 12.54 1.21 25.53
CA LEU A 157 12.79 1.68 26.90
C LEU A 157 11.95 0.94 27.93
N VAL A 158 10.65 0.76 27.65
CA VAL A 158 9.75 -0.02 28.51
C VAL A 158 10.25 -1.46 28.61
N ALA A 159 10.59 -2.08 27.49
CA ALA A 159 11.05 -3.46 27.48
C ALA A 159 12.39 -3.63 28.22
N GLY A 160 13.36 -2.76 27.97
CA GLY A 160 14.67 -2.81 28.64
C GLY A 160 14.59 -2.52 30.14
N THR A 161 13.76 -1.54 30.54
CA THR A 161 13.52 -1.26 31.96
C THR A 161 12.84 -2.44 32.65
N SER A 162 11.85 -3.04 31.98
CA SER A 162 11.18 -4.25 32.45
C SER A 162 12.18 -5.37 32.70
N VAL A 163 13.05 -5.70 31.72
CA VAL A 163 14.11 -6.72 31.87
C VAL A 163 15.07 -6.39 33.02
N GLY A 164 15.49 -5.13 33.17
CA GLY A 164 16.42 -4.73 34.21
C GLY A 164 15.84 -4.84 35.62
N ILE A 165 14.56 -4.49 35.81
CA ILE A 165 13.89 -4.54 37.12
C ILE A 165 13.37 -5.95 37.44
N GLY A 166 12.86 -6.67 36.44
CA GLY A 166 12.26 -8.00 36.58
C GLY A 166 13.25 -9.15 36.55
N ALA A 167 14.56 -8.87 36.56
CA ALA A 167 15.60 -9.90 36.62
C ALA A 167 15.42 -10.76 37.89
N GLY A 168 15.00 -12.02 37.70
CA GLY A 168 14.70 -12.97 38.77
C GLY A 168 13.21 -13.12 39.13
N VAL A 169 12.32 -12.29 38.58
CA VAL A 169 10.85 -12.38 38.78
C VAL A 169 10.14 -12.89 37.53
N PHE A 170 10.69 -12.63 36.34
CA PHE A 170 10.12 -13.14 35.09
C PHE A 170 10.34 -14.63 34.92
N ASN A 171 9.30 -15.31 34.45
CA ASN A 171 9.50 -16.61 33.81
C ASN A 171 10.22 -16.42 32.46
N GLY A 172 10.83 -17.49 31.95
CA GLY A 172 11.63 -17.42 30.71
C GLY A 172 10.86 -16.84 29.52
N PHE A 173 9.55 -17.05 29.46
CA PHE A 173 8.68 -16.52 28.42
C PHE A 173 8.55 -14.98 28.48
N GLN A 174 8.26 -14.42 29.65
CA GLN A 174 8.16 -12.97 29.79
C GLN A 174 9.48 -12.31 29.42
N ALA A 175 10.61 -12.87 29.87
CA ALA A 175 11.93 -12.39 29.46
C ALA A 175 12.11 -12.44 27.94
N ALA A 176 11.71 -13.53 27.28
CA ALA A 176 11.82 -13.70 25.83
C ALA A 176 10.98 -12.68 25.04
N VAL A 177 9.74 -12.38 25.45
CA VAL A 177 8.88 -11.38 24.79
C VAL A 177 9.49 -9.98 24.90
N HIS A 178 9.98 -9.60 26.08
CA HIS A 178 10.62 -8.31 26.27
C HIS A 178 11.91 -8.20 25.46
N PHE A 179 12.73 -9.27 25.42
CA PHE A 179 13.92 -9.31 24.60
C PHE A 179 13.60 -9.19 23.11
N LEU A 180 12.59 -9.91 22.62
CA LEU A 180 12.13 -9.79 21.22
C LEU A 180 11.67 -8.37 20.91
N ALA A 181 10.89 -7.74 21.80
CA ALA A 181 10.46 -6.36 21.64
C ALA A 181 11.65 -5.39 21.56
N MET A 182 12.67 -5.59 22.40
CA MET A 182 13.92 -4.82 22.33
C MET A 182 14.62 -5.02 20.99
N VAL A 183 14.84 -6.26 20.55
CA VAL A 183 15.50 -6.57 19.27
C VAL A 183 14.76 -5.93 18.11
N VAL A 184 13.43 -6.07 18.02
CA VAL A 184 12.62 -5.45 16.97
C VAL A 184 12.78 -3.93 17.00
N ALA A 185 12.74 -3.32 18.18
CA ALA A 185 12.87 -1.88 18.32
C ALA A 185 14.25 -1.34 17.92
N VAL A 186 15.34 -2.07 18.20
CA VAL A 186 16.72 -1.71 17.80
C VAL A 186 16.82 -1.49 16.28
N PHE A 187 16.12 -2.29 15.48
CA PHE A 187 16.07 -2.11 14.02
C PHE A 187 14.98 -1.12 13.59
N ALA A 188 13.80 -1.19 14.20
CA ALA A 188 12.66 -0.38 13.79
C ALA A 188 12.88 1.12 14.02
N VAL A 189 13.55 1.53 15.11
CA VAL A 189 13.84 2.94 15.40
C VAL A 189 14.67 3.60 14.30
N PRO A 190 15.90 3.13 13.97
CA PRO A 190 16.72 3.77 12.95
C PRO A 190 16.08 3.72 11.56
N MET A 191 15.40 2.62 11.19
CA MET A 191 14.69 2.53 9.91
C MET A 191 13.58 3.58 9.79
N ASN A 192 12.72 3.72 10.81
CA ASN A 192 11.64 4.70 10.79
C ASN A 192 12.16 6.13 10.88
N ALA A 193 13.24 6.39 11.62
CA ALA A 193 13.89 7.70 11.66
C ALA A 193 14.50 8.09 10.30
N ALA A 194 15.18 7.15 9.63
CA ALA A 194 15.71 7.34 8.29
C ALA A 194 14.58 7.61 7.28
N ALA A 195 13.48 6.86 7.35
CA ALA A 195 12.29 7.09 6.53
C ALA A 195 11.67 8.47 6.79
N ALA A 196 11.55 8.90 8.06
CA ALA A 196 11.03 10.21 8.42
C ALA A 196 11.87 11.34 7.82
N ARG A 197 13.20 11.27 7.95
CA ARG A 197 14.14 12.22 7.35
C ARG A 197 14.07 12.20 5.82
N GLY A 198 14.01 11.01 5.22
CA GLY A 198 13.91 10.83 3.77
C GLY A 198 12.65 11.47 3.19
N TRP A 199 11.50 11.27 3.81
CA TRP A 199 10.25 11.93 3.38
C TRP A 199 10.27 13.44 3.62
N ALA A 200 10.87 13.92 4.72
CA ALA A 200 11.01 15.35 4.97
C ALA A 200 11.91 16.05 3.94
N LYS A 201 13.01 15.41 3.52
CA LYS A 201 13.88 15.91 2.45
C LYS A 201 13.13 15.99 1.12
N ARG A 202 12.43 14.92 0.75
CA ARG A 202 11.59 14.88 -0.48
C ARG A 202 10.49 15.92 -0.49
N HIS A 203 9.80 16.11 0.63
CA HIS A 203 8.80 17.16 0.77
C HIS A 203 9.38 18.55 0.50
N ARG A 204 10.55 18.87 1.08
CA ARG A 204 11.23 20.15 0.85
C ARG A 204 11.68 20.30 -0.61
N ALA A 205 12.33 19.28 -1.16
CA ALA A 205 12.78 19.30 -2.54
C ALA A 205 11.61 19.49 -3.53
N VAL A 206 10.47 18.84 -3.28
CA VAL A 206 9.25 19.02 -4.09
C VAL A 206 8.66 20.43 -3.94
N LEU A 207 8.73 21.05 -2.75
CA LEU A 207 8.32 22.44 -2.58
C LEU A 207 9.23 23.42 -3.34
N GLU A 208 10.52 23.12 -3.41
CA GLU A 208 11.52 23.93 -4.11
C GLU A 208 11.41 23.82 -5.63
N THR A 209 11.23 22.61 -6.17
CA THR A 209 11.17 22.38 -7.63
C THR A 209 9.77 22.48 -8.21
N GLY A 210 8.74 22.27 -7.37
CA GLY A 210 7.40 21.98 -7.85
C GLY A 210 7.27 20.56 -8.42
N TRP A 211 6.09 20.29 -8.97
CA TRP A 211 5.77 19.05 -9.68
C TRP A 211 5.73 19.29 -11.18
N HIS A 212 6.31 18.37 -11.93
CA HIS A 212 6.35 18.38 -13.39
C HIS A 212 5.56 17.18 -13.94
N PRO A 213 4.64 17.38 -14.88
CA PRO A 213 3.90 16.29 -15.49
C PRO A 213 4.83 15.46 -16.39
N ALA A 214 4.75 14.14 -16.27
CA ALA A 214 5.42 13.24 -17.19
C ALA A 214 4.56 13.02 -18.44
N LYS A 215 5.17 13.13 -19.62
CA LYS A 215 4.55 12.77 -20.90
C LYS A 215 4.35 11.27 -21.00
N TRP A 216 5.36 10.51 -20.58
CA TRP A 216 5.31 9.06 -20.52
C TRP A 216 6.18 8.54 -19.40
N VAL A 217 5.82 7.37 -18.87
CA VAL A 217 6.58 6.67 -17.84
C VAL A 217 6.65 5.19 -18.17
N THR A 218 7.84 4.63 -18.12
CA THR A 218 8.08 3.19 -18.17
C THR A 218 8.65 2.72 -16.84
N VAL A 219 8.24 1.54 -16.40
CA VAL A 219 8.72 0.92 -15.16
C VAL A 219 9.25 -0.45 -15.50
N ARG A 220 10.55 -0.66 -15.26
CA ARG A 220 11.26 -1.92 -15.44
C ARG A 220 11.85 -2.38 -14.11
N ARG A 221 11.98 -3.70 -13.92
CA ARG A 221 12.79 -4.24 -12.82
C ARG A 221 14.26 -4.19 -13.21
N GLU A 222 15.13 -3.92 -12.25
CA GLU A 222 16.55 -4.21 -12.42
C GLU A 222 16.72 -5.74 -12.52
N GLU A 223 17.51 -6.22 -13.47
CA GLU A 223 17.56 -7.65 -13.86
C GLU A 223 17.98 -8.57 -12.69
N ASP A 224 18.65 -8.02 -11.68
CA ASP A 224 19.11 -8.73 -10.49
C ASP A 224 18.03 -8.89 -9.41
N GLY A 225 17.11 -9.83 -9.68
CA GLY A 225 16.37 -10.55 -8.64
C GLY A 225 14.94 -10.08 -8.33
N PHE A 226 14.17 -10.99 -7.72
CA PHE A 226 12.75 -10.79 -7.40
C PHE A 226 12.48 -9.59 -6.47
N LEU A 227 13.47 -9.20 -5.66
CA LEU A 227 13.38 -8.11 -4.69
C LEU A 227 14.14 -6.85 -5.13
N GLY A 228 14.77 -6.85 -6.30
CA GLY A 228 15.56 -5.73 -6.82
C GLY A 228 14.73 -4.45 -7.00
N PRO A 229 15.35 -3.27 -6.87
CA PRO A 229 14.63 -2.01 -7.07
C PRO A 229 14.09 -1.91 -8.50
N ALA A 230 13.00 -1.17 -8.67
CA ALA A 230 12.51 -0.81 -10.00
C ALA A 230 13.27 0.42 -10.52
N VAL A 231 13.57 0.41 -11.82
CA VAL A 231 14.01 1.57 -12.58
C VAL A 231 12.80 2.14 -13.31
N ILE A 232 12.62 3.45 -13.19
CA ILE A 232 11.54 4.21 -13.78
C ILE A 232 12.18 5.19 -14.77
N THR A 233 11.87 5.05 -16.05
CA THR A 233 12.30 6.02 -17.05
C THR A 233 11.12 6.97 -17.30
N VAL A 234 11.39 8.26 -17.19
CA VAL A 234 10.38 9.31 -17.34
C VAL A 234 10.76 10.19 -18.53
N GLY A 235 9.83 10.39 -19.46
CA GLY A 235 9.93 11.40 -20.50
C GLY A 235 9.00 12.58 -20.24
N PHE A 236 9.47 13.77 -20.57
CA PHE A 236 8.75 15.02 -20.39
C PHE A 236 8.27 15.61 -21.73
N GLU A 237 7.45 16.66 -21.67
CA GLU A 237 6.90 17.29 -22.88
C GLU A 237 7.94 17.99 -23.75
N ASP A 238 9.02 18.50 -23.14
CA ASP A 238 10.16 19.10 -23.85
C ASP A 238 11.08 18.07 -24.53
N GLY A 239 10.69 16.79 -24.54
CA GLY A 239 11.45 15.69 -25.16
C GLY A 239 12.62 15.17 -24.31
N SER A 240 12.90 15.80 -23.17
CA SER A 240 13.93 15.30 -22.27
C SER A 240 13.48 14.07 -21.48
N THR A 241 14.47 13.31 -21.00
CA THR A 241 14.27 12.06 -20.27
C THR A 241 15.14 12.01 -19.01
N ILE A 242 14.70 11.27 -18.01
CA ILE A 242 15.48 10.97 -16.81
C ILE A 242 15.24 9.53 -16.36
N GLU A 243 16.31 8.86 -15.96
CA GLU A 243 16.24 7.55 -15.32
C GLU A 243 16.25 7.70 -13.80
N LEU A 244 15.30 7.04 -13.15
CA LEU A 244 15.06 7.11 -11.72
C LEU A 244 15.08 5.69 -11.14
N ARG A 245 15.81 5.47 -10.04
CA ARG A 245 15.77 4.21 -9.30
C ARG A 245 14.92 4.37 -8.06
N THR A 246 14.00 3.43 -7.85
CA THR A 246 13.23 3.37 -6.59
C THR A 246 14.15 3.10 -5.41
N VAL A 247 13.93 3.81 -4.30
CA VAL A 247 14.63 3.49 -3.04
C VAL A 247 13.89 2.40 -2.29
N GLU A 248 14.59 1.72 -1.38
CA GLU A 248 13.95 0.77 -0.50
C GLU A 248 12.87 1.47 0.35
N SER A 249 11.62 1.06 0.10
CA SER A 249 10.44 1.66 0.69
C SER A 249 9.28 0.67 0.67
N THR A 250 8.31 0.92 1.55
CA THR A 250 6.97 0.33 1.46
C THR A 250 6.18 0.88 0.26
N TYR A 251 6.64 1.99 -0.34
CA TYR A 251 6.10 2.59 -1.55
C TYR A 251 6.88 2.15 -2.78
N ARG A 252 6.51 1.01 -3.37
CA ARG A 252 7.23 0.39 -4.52
C ARG A 252 6.49 0.58 -5.84
N ALA A 253 7.21 0.94 -6.89
CA ALA A 253 6.67 1.02 -8.25
C ALA A 253 6.59 -0.33 -8.98
N GLN A 254 7.20 -1.41 -8.47
CA GLN A 254 7.24 -2.73 -9.15
C GLN A 254 5.86 -3.23 -9.64
N HIS A 255 4.78 -2.91 -8.93
CA HIS A 255 3.42 -3.29 -9.34
C HIS A 255 2.90 -2.57 -10.60
N LYS A 256 3.66 -1.61 -11.13
CA LYS A 256 3.42 -0.85 -12.37
C LYS A 256 4.19 -1.41 -13.57
N GLU A 257 5.07 -2.38 -13.34
CA GLU A 257 5.84 -3.05 -14.38
C GLU A 257 4.93 -3.60 -15.49
N GLY A 258 5.32 -3.38 -16.74
CA GLY A 258 4.58 -3.78 -17.94
C GLY A 258 3.29 -3.00 -18.23
N GLN A 259 2.89 -2.05 -17.37
CA GLN A 259 1.74 -1.18 -17.67
C GLN A 259 2.15 -0.11 -18.69
N ARG A 260 1.32 0.09 -19.72
CA ARG A 260 1.48 1.15 -20.71
C ARG A 260 0.65 2.37 -20.28
N LEU A 261 1.02 3.55 -20.79
CA LEU A 261 0.29 4.82 -20.59
C LEU A 261 0.12 5.18 -19.12
N LEU A 262 1.21 5.10 -18.35
CA LEU A 262 1.22 5.52 -16.95
C LEU A 262 1.31 7.05 -16.88
N GLU A 263 0.25 7.68 -16.39
CA GLU A 263 0.28 9.09 -15.97
C GLU A 263 1.01 9.21 -14.63
N ALA A 264 1.98 10.11 -14.57
CA ALA A 264 2.68 10.43 -13.34
C ALA A 264 3.15 11.89 -13.33
N TRP A 265 3.45 12.37 -12.12
CA TRP A 265 4.13 13.63 -11.90
C TRP A 265 5.47 13.37 -11.21
N VAL A 266 6.48 14.17 -11.49
CA VAL A 266 7.80 14.06 -10.89
C VAL A 266 8.18 15.36 -10.21
N GLY A 267 8.72 15.27 -9.00
CA GLY A 267 9.22 16.44 -8.27
C GLY A 267 10.41 16.09 -7.39
N GLY A 268 11.12 17.13 -6.95
CA GLY A 268 12.34 17.04 -6.15
C GLY A 268 13.61 16.99 -6.98
N THR A 269 14.74 16.87 -6.29
CA THR A 269 16.10 16.96 -6.87
C THR A 269 16.93 15.72 -6.56
N ALA A 270 17.68 15.22 -7.54
CA ALA A 270 18.68 14.14 -7.42
C ALA A 270 18.27 12.97 -6.50
N SER A 271 18.75 12.95 -5.24
CA SER A 271 18.50 11.87 -4.26
C SER A 271 17.19 11.99 -3.49
N SER A 272 16.49 13.11 -3.66
CA SER A 272 15.26 13.47 -2.94
C SER A 272 14.09 13.67 -3.91
N MET A 273 14.00 12.82 -4.93
CA MET A 273 12.93 12.84 -5.91
C MET A 273 11.75 11.95 -5.49
N VAL A 274 10.58 12.28 -6.03
CA VAL A 274 9.33 11.51 -5.89
C VAL A 274 8.66 11.42 -7.26
N VAL A 275 8.22 10.21 -7.62
CA VAL A 275 7.28 10.00 -8.72
C VAL A 275 5.91 9.76 -8.12
N LEU A 276 4.96 10.63 -8.44
CA LEU A 276 3.58 10.53 -8.02
C LEU A 276 2.79 9.80 -9.10
N PHE A 277 2.51 8.53 -8.87
CA PHE A 277 1.58 7.80 -9.71
C PHE A 277 0.15 8.05 -9.27
N GLU A 278 -0.81 7.88 -10.16
CA GLU A 278 -2.22 8.03 -9.81
C GLU A 278 -2.66 7.04 -8.73
N HIS A 279 -2.25 5.79 -8.91
CA HIS A 279 -2.79 4.65 -8.19
C HIS A 279 -1.67 3.84 -7.59
N GLY A 280 -1.76 3.51 -6.30
CA GLY A 280 -0.84 2.59 -5.65
C GLY A 280 -1.27 1.13 -5.78
N ARG A 281 -0.43 0.21 -5.32
CA ARG A 281 -0.73 -1.23 -5.33
C ARG A 281 -2.05 -1.55 -4.60
N TRP A 282 -2.34 -0.78 -3.55
CA TRP A 282 -3.46 -0.99 -2.64
C TRP A 282 -4.27 0.27 -2.35
N ARG A 283 -4.01 1.37 -3.05
CA ARG A 283 -4.65 2.67 -2.79
C ARG A 283 -5.07 3.30 -4.10
N ARG A 284 -6.22 3.98 -4.11
CA ARG A 284 -6.68 4.69 -5.30
C ARG A 284 -6.17 6.12 -5.40
N ASP A 285 -5.71 6.69 -4.30
CA ASP A 285 -5.19 8.06 -4.30
C ASP A 285 -3.75 8.12 -4.79
N ALA A 286 -3.34 9.34 -5.12
CA ALA A 286 -1.99 9.69 -5.56
C ALA A 286 -0.92 8.99 -4.72
N TYR A 287 -0.13 8.16 -5.37
CA TYR A 287 0.81 7.22 -4.77
C TYR A 287 2.24 7.71 -4.94
N PRO A 288 2.83 8.35 -3.92
CA PRO A 288 4.19 8.85 -4.01
C PRO A 288 5.16 7.69 -3.91
N VAL A 289 6.00 7.52 -4.93
CA VAL A 289 7.10 6.56 -4.95
C VAL A 289 8.40 7.35 -4.76
N PRO A 290 9.15 7.09 -3.68
CA PRO A 290 10.43 7.73 -3.47
C PRO A 290 11.46 7.15 -4.43
N VAL A 291 12.20 8.03 -5.11
CA VAL A 291 13.20 7.65 -6.10
C VAL A 291 14.47 8.47 -5.93
N ILE A 292 15.53 8.03 -6.60
CA ILE A 292 16.77 8.78 -6.83
C ILE A 292 17.04 8.85 -8.33
N ALA A 293 17.58 9.97 -8.82
CA ALA A 293 18.07 10.05 -10.18
C ALA A 293 19.33 9.19 -10.36
N LEU A 294 19.39 8.42 -11.45
CA LEU A 294 20.58 7.67 -11.85
C LEU A 294 21.55 8.50 -12.71
N GLY A 295 21.09 9.63 -13.24
CA GLY A 295 21.88 10.54 -14.05
C GLY A 295 21.18 11.89 -14.20
N ALA A 296 21.82 12.79 -14.96
CA ALA A 296 21.21 14.06 -15.34
C ALA A 296 20.03 13.85 -16.29
N ARG A 297 19.17 14.86 -16.37
CA ARG A 297 18.10 14.92 -17.37
C ARG A 297 18.73 15.14 -18.75
N VAL A 298 18.46 14.27 -19.72
CA VAL A 298 19.08 14.29 -21.06
C VAL A 298 18.02 14.65 -22.11
N HIS A 299 18.34 15.54 -23.05
CA HIS A 299 17.46 15.85 -24.19
C HIS A 299 17.75 14.87 -25.33
N SER A 300 16.72 14.24 -25.87
CA SER A 300 16.87 13.21 -26.92
C SER A 300 17.18 13.79 -28.32
N HIS A 301 17.72 15.00 -28.40
CA HIS A 301 17.99 15.72 -29.65
C HIS A 301 19.47 16.00 -29.92
N ASP A 302 20.35 15.52 -29.05
CA ASP A 302 21.80 15.43 -29.27
C ASP A 302 22.21 13.96 -29.49
#